data_AF-A0AAN9UAA9-F1
#
_entry.id   AF-A0AAN9UAA9-F1
#
_cell.length_a   1.000
_cell.length_b   1.000
_cell.length_c   1.000
_cell.angle_alpha   90.00
_cell.angle_beta   90.00
_cell.angle_gamma   90.00
#
_symmetry.space_group_name_H-M   'P 1'
#
loop_
_entity.id
_entity.type
_entity.pdbx_description
1 polymer ?
#
loop_
_entity_poly.entity_id
_entity_poly.type
_entity_poly.pdbx_seq_one_letter_code
_entity_poly.pdbx_strand_id
1 'polypeptide(L)'
;MTRPAFLKSRAGARWLLTFIVASTICFVIYVYRSDANHIFLQSLLPDTDTDPSTHSEQDQTSTLSPEDPSSPPGALLPAQHTRPPWISTPAVFDTTKVPGYVAPSSSSLPDRPLALHPLLSSAMANFLSRPVLTHSQATPQNEAACPRSQLNSQVNADQLAGEQASWVSVDAERIVAMRRGALEYLEGHSAAEGEDALVGPGRGHDGQSVVRGSRGVVLAAGNHRTVDKAIVCIREMKKLGWRDVVDGGIEVFHFEGEMTDDGQRRQLEELGVTVRMVSTKKAPGQWKNFELKAESILRSSFDEVLYLDSDNFPLSNPADLFESRLFRDPAGGNAVFWPDLNRDHPDNAIHRLLGIPCHEAWELDSGQVLIAKSGNGGLNLAALYLAQYMAEDGSYWFSGGDKDTFLLLLVYALTPHSRYAFLALGIPYTPAPRWLSLLGNLDRRNDNFCGAAMLQYGLSPPRPGSADPSDPSHPPPLFVHANLLKHQGGVRPGGVFTLLRRLSPLQDDVRAEYAPATALHSVAGSGKAVAGRGLCSEIRAFRGGAEVETVDARGAFGGAMEGLEEEYFGYPGTRPGVWR
;
A
#
# COMPACT_ATOMS: atom_id res chain seq x y z
N MET A 1 54.20 -24.09 -36.56
CA MET A 1 53.74 -23.10 -35.56
C MET A 1 53.02 -23.85 -34.44
N THR A 2 53.71 -24.04 -33.31
CA THR A 2 53.22 -24.75 -32.13
C THR A 2 52.45 -23.77 -31.24
N ARG A 3 51.17 -24.08 -30.92
CA ARG A 3 50.38 -23.31 -29.93
C ARG A 3 51.09 -23.37 -28.56
N PRO A 4 51.15 -22.27 -27.79
CA PRO A 4 51.89 -22.24 -26.53
C PRO A 4 51.32 -23.23 -25.51
N ALA A 5 52.21 -23.97 -24.85
CA ALA A 5 51.91 -25.11 -23.96
C ALA A 5 50.99 -24.78 -22.77
N PHE A 6 50.84 -23.50 -22.44
CA PHE A 6 49.99 -23.02 -21.34
C PHE A 6 48.50 -23.32 -21.55
N LEU A 7 48.02 -23.38 -22.80
CA LEU A 7 46.61 -23.60 -23.13
C LEU A 7 46.17 -25.07 -23.07
N LYS A 8 47.08 -26.03 -22.83
CA LYS A 8 46.73 -27.46 -22.73
C LYS A 8 46.43 -27.92 -21.29
N SER A 9 46.73 -27.12 -20.28
CA SER A 9 46.42 -27.49 -18.89
C SER A 9 45.08 -26.89 -18.44
N ARG A 10 44.28 -27.67 -17.70
CA ARG A 10 43.03 -27.18 -17.08
C ARG A 10 43.28 -25.96 -16.17
N ALA A 11 44.49 -25.84 -15.62
CA ALA A 11 44.90 -24.68 -14.82
C ALA A 11 45.09 -23.42 -15.69
N GLY A 12 45.72 -23.53 -16.87
CA GLY A 12 45.90 -22.40 -17.78
C GLY A 12 44.59 -21.87 -18.36
N ALA A 13 43.64 -22.77 -18.65
CA ALA A 13 42.29 -22.38 -19.06
C ALA A 13 41.52 -21.63 -17.96
N ARG A 14 41.65 -22.06 -16.69
CA ARG A 14 41.06 -21.36 -15.54
C ARG A 14 41.68 -19.98 -15.34
N TRP A 15 43.01 -19.87 -15.43
CA TRP A 15 43.69 -18.57 -15.34
C TRP A 15 43.30 -17.60 -16.45
N LEU A 16 43.13 -18.09 -17.69
CA LEU A 16 42.67 -17.26 -18.80
C LEU A 16 41.23 -16.77 -18.57
N LEU A 17 40.35 -17.63 -18.09
CA LEU A 17 38.97 -17.25 -17.75
C LEU A 17 38.93 -16.22 -16.61
N THR A 18 39.74 -16.40 -15.57
CA THR A 18 39.85 -15.42 -14.48
C THR A 18 40.38 -14.07 -14.96
N PHE A 19 41.35 -14.06 -15.89
CA PHE A 19 41.87 -12.83 -16.47
C PHE A 19 40.84 -12.09 -17.33
N ILE A 20 40.05 -12.84 -18.11
CA ILE A 20 38.97 -12.27 -18.92
C ILE A 20 37.91 -11.67 -18.00
N VAL A 21 37.45 -12.40 -16.98
CA VAL A 21 36.45 -11.91 -16.02
C VAL A 21 36.96 -10.68 -15.27
N ALA A 22 38.21 -10.68 -14.81
CA ALA A 22 38.81 -9.53 -14.13
C ALA A 22 38.94 -8.30 -15.05
N SER A 23 39.33 -8.50 -16.32
CA SER A 23 39.38 -7.41 -17.31
C SER A 23 38.00 -6.86 -17.62
N THR A 24 36.98 -7.72 -17.75
CA THR A 24 35.59 -7.28 -17.98
C THR A 24 35.07 -6.48 -16.77
N ILE A 25 35.35 -6.91 -15.54
CA ILE A 25 34.97 -6.17 -14.33
C ILE A 25 35.68 -4.82 -14.28
N CYS A 26 36.99 -4.77 -14.58
CA CYS A 26 37.72 -3.50 -14.62
C CYS A 26 37.20 -2.56 -15.72
N PHE A 27 36.82 -3.10 -16.88
CA PHE A 27 36.22 -2.33 -17.97
C PHE A 27 34.85 -1.77 -17.58
N VAL A 28 34.00 -2.57 -16.93
CA VAL A 28 32.69 -2.11 -16.42
C VAL A 28 32.88 -1.01 -15.37
N ILE A 29 33.84 -1.15 -14.45
CA ILE A 29 34.15 -0.10 -13.46
C ILE A 29 34.68 1.17 -14.15
N TYR A 30 35.50 1.03 -15.19
CA TYR A 30 36.01 2.16 -15.97
C TYR A 30 34.88 2.90 -16.71
N VAL A 31 33.99 2.17 -17.39
CA VAL A 31 32.81 2.73 -18.08
C VAL A 31 31.89 3.44 -17.09
N TYR A 32 31.61 2.81 -15.94
CA TYR A 32 30.77 3.36 -14.89
C TYR A 32 31.38 4.63 -14.25
N ARG A 33 32.71 4.67 -14.09
CA ARG A 33 33.41 5.88 -13.63
C ARG A 33 33.52 6.96 -14.72
N SER A 34 33.57 6.60 -16.00
CA SER A 34 33.56 7.58 -17.09
C SER A 34 32.20 8.23 -17.28
N ASP A 35 31.08 7.53 -17.01
CA ASP A 35 29.74 8.12 -17.00
C ASP A 35 29.55 9.11 -15.84
N ALA A 36 30.21 8.89 -14.69
CA ALA A 36 30.20 9.84 -13.57
C ALA A 36 30.93 11.16 -13.87
N ASN A 37 31.73 11.23 -14.96
CA ASN A 37 32.42 12.45 -15.38
C ASN A 37 31.58 13.35 -16.33
N HIS A 38 30.35 12.95 -16.69
CA HIS A 38 29.45 13.80 -17.49
C HIS A 38 28.85 14.99 -16.72
N ILE A 39 29.01 15.06 -15.39
CA ILE A 39 28.60 16.21 -14.56
C ILE A 39 29.64 17.36 -14.63
N PHE A 40 30.87 17.09 -15.08
CA PHE A 40 31.93 18.11 -15.14
C PHE A 40 31.87 18.98 -16.42
N LEU A 41 31.23 18.49 -17.49
CA LEU A 41 31.20 19.15 -18.80
C LEU A 41 30.07 20.18 -19.01
N GLN A 42 29.19 20.39 -18.03
CA GLN A 42 28.19 21.47 -18.06
C GLN A 42 28.68 22.79 -17.42
N SER A 43 29.92 22.85 -16.96
CA SER A 43 30.52 24.05 -16.35
C SER A 43 31.34 24.93 -17.32
N LEU A 44 31.28 24.66 -18.63
CA LEU A 44 32.20 25.22 -19.63
C LEU A 44 31.55 25.88 -20.85
N LEU A 45 30.36 26.50 -20.72
CA LEU A 45 29.85 27.42 -21.74
C LEU A 45 29.22 28.68 -21.12
N PRO A 46 29.40 29.88 -21.73
CA PRO A 46 29.29 31.17 -21.06
C PRO A 46 27.91 31.84 -21.20
N ASP A 47 27.64 32.76 -20.26
CA ASP A 47 26.57 33.76 -20.27
C ASP A 47 26.45 34.52 -21.59
N THR A 48 25.21 34.72 -22.04
CA THR A 48 24.86 35.90 -22.85
C THR A 48 23.52 36.46 -22.39
N ASP A 49 23.62 37.66 -21.81
CA ASP A 49 22.59 38.68 -21.64
C ASP A 49 21.65 38.79 -22.85
N THR A 50 20.37 39.04 -22.58
CA THR A 50 19.67 40.26 -23.07
C THR A 50 18.29 40.39 -22.39
N ASP A 51 18.14 41.45 -21.60
CA ASP A 51 16.88 42.15 -21.37
C ASP A 51 16.81 43.31 -22.39
N PRO A 52 15.64 43.79 -22.87
CA PRO A 52 15.01 44.87 -22.12
C PRO A 52 13.47 44.95 -22.17
N SER A 53 12.91 45.31 -21.01
CA SER A 53 12.04 46.48 -20.77
C SER A 53 10.50 46.36 -20.72
N THR A 54 9.99 46.75 -19.54
CA THR A 54 8.85 47.65 -19.23
C THR A 54 7.42 47.25 -19.60
N HIS A 55 6.55 47.05 -18.60
CA HIS A 55 5.62 48.10 -18.14
C HIS A 55 4.79 47.71 -16.88
N SER A 56 4.82 48.65 -15.91
CA SER A 56 3.78 49.07 -14.95
C SER A 56 3.20 48.10 -13.92
N GLU A 57 3.66 48.32 -12.68
CA GLU A 57 2.93 48.17 -11.42
C GLU A 57 1.60 48.94 -11.42
N GLN A 58 0.55 48.34 -10.86
CA GLN A 58 -0.47 49.08 -10.12
C GLN A 58 -0.84 48.31 -8.85
N ASP A 59 -0.45 48.95 -7.76
CA ASP A 59 -0.69 48.65 -6.37
C ASP A 59 -2.16 48.98 -6.00
N GLN A 60 -2.82 48.09 -5.27
CA GLN A 60 -4.04 48.41 -4.51
C GLN A 60 -3.99 47.73 -3.15
N THR A 61 -3.31 48.41 -2.23
CA THR A 61 -3.56 48.35 -0.79
C THR A 61 -5.02 48.63 -0.45
N SER A 62 -5.67 47.71 0.27
CA SER A 62 -6.84 48.02 1.09
C SER A 62 -6.56 47.70 2.56
N THR A 63 -6.73 48.74 3.36
CA THR A 63 -6.42 48.88 4.79
C THR A 63 -7.40 48.11 5.68
N LEU A 64 -6.87 47.26 6.56
CA LEU A 64 -7.58 46.68 7.72
C LEU A 64 -7.54 47.65 8.91
N SER A 65 -8.69 47.86 9.55
CA SER A 65 -8.84 48.58 10.82
C SER A 65 -8.64 47.62 12.01
N PRO A 66 -8.18 48.08 13.19
CA PRO A 66 -7.87 47.20 14.32
C PRO A 66 -9.12 46.88 15.16
N GLU A 67 -9.42 45.61 15.38
CA GLU A 67 -10.48 45.14 16.30
C GLU A 67 -9.95 44.86 17.73
N ASP A 68 -10.87 45.07 18.67
CA ASP A 68 -10.79 45.13 20.14
C ASP A 68 -10.24 43.86 20.86
N PRO A 69 -9.39 43.97 21.89
CA PRO A 69 -8.79 42.84 22.60
C PRO A 69 -9.60 42.37 23.84
N SER A 70 -10.89 42.02 23.69
CA SER A 70 -11.68 41.55 24.83
C SER A 70 -12.70 40.43 24.54
N SER A 71 -12.30 39.39 23.81
CA SER A 71 -13.08 38.14 23.67
C SER A 71 -12.28 36.93 24.17
N PRO A 72 -12.84 36.04 25.02
CA PRO A 72 -12.15 34.82 25.45
C PRO A 72 -11.95 33.88 24.25
N PRO A 73 -10.92 33.01 24.25
CA PRO A 73 -10.63 32.14 23.12
C PRO A 73 -11.79 31.18 22.91
N GLY A 74 -12.58 31.43 21.86
CA GLY A 74 -13.61 30.52 21.40
C GLY A 74 -12.96 29.18 21.06
N ALA A 75 -13.49 28.11 21.64
CA ALA A 75 -13.15 26.75 21.25
C ALA A 75 -13.26 26.65 19.72
N LEU A 76 -12.14 26.32 19.07
CA LEU A 76 -12.09 25.99 17.65
C LEU A 76 -13.09 24.84 17.42
N LEU A 77 -14.22 25.16 16.82
CA LEU A 77 -15.14 24.15 16.28
C LEU A 77 -14.33 23.29 15.30
N PRO A 78 -14.43 21.95 15.34
CA PRO A 78 -13.75 21.11 14.37
C PRO A 78 -14.16 21.54 12.97
N ALA A 79 -13.17 21.75 12.09
CA ALA A 79 -13.40 22.06 10.69
C ALA A 79 -14.47 21.13 10.12
N GLN A 80 -15.55 21.70 9.58
CA GLN A 80 -16.55 20.92 8.85
C GLN A 80 -15.82 20.22 7.71
N HIS A 81 -15.69 18.89 7.78
CA HIS A 81 -15.20 18.09 6.67
C HIS A 81 -16.13 18.33 5.48
N THR A 82 -15.66 19.06 4.48
CA THR A 82 -16.43 19.42 3.28
C THR A 82 -16.62 18.23 2.33
N ARG A 83 -15.88 17.14 2.56
CA ARG A 83 -15.97 15.88 1.80
C ARG A 83 -16.53 14.74 2.65
N PRO A 84 -17.21 13.77 2.03
CA PRO A 84 -17.58 12.54 2.72
C PRO A 84 -16.33 11.83 3.24
N PRO A 85 -16.43 11.08 4.35
CA PRO A 85 -15.31 10.31 4.91
C PRO A 85 -14.91 9.10 4.06
N TRP A 86 -15.64 8.80 2.98
CA TRP A 86 -15.37 7.72 2.04
C TRP A 86 -14.87 8.26 0.69
N ILE A 87 -14.19 7.39 -0.04
CA ILE A 87 -13.71 7.61 -1.40
C ILE A 87 -14.67 6.93 -2.37
N SER A 88 -15.16 7.69 -3.35
CA SER A 88 -15.97 7.19 -4.46
C SER A 88 -15.14 7.10 -5.74
N THR A 89 -15.62 6.30 -6.70
CA THR A 89 -14.98 6.22 -8.02
C THR A 89 -15.12 7.55 -8.75
N PRO A 90 -14.02 8.16 -9.23
CA PRO A 90 -14.06 9.39 -10.03
C PRO A 90 -14.90 9.24 -11.29
N ALA A 91 -15.28 10.38 -11.89
CA ALA A 91 -15.87 10.39 -13.22
C ALA A 91 -14.89 9.76 -14.24
N VAL A 92 -15.43 9.06 -15.23
CA VAL A 92 -14.64 8.49 -16.33
C VAL A 92 -14.00 9.58 -17.18
N PHE A 93 -13.01 9.21 -17.99
CA PHE A 93 -12.40 10.15 -18.93
C PHE A 93 -13.45 10.83 -19.82
N ASP A 94 -13.33 12.15 -19.94
CA ASP A 94 -14.19 12.94 -20.81
C ASP A 94 -13.64 12.87 -22.25
N THR A 95 -14.24 12.00 -23.07
CA THR A 95 -13.81 11.80 -24.46
C THR A 95 -14.11 13.01 -25.35
N THR A 96 -15.02 13.90 -24.95
CA THR A 96 -15.31 15.14 -25.70
C THR A 96 -14.15 16.13 -25.66
N LYS A 97 -13.29 16.02 -24.65
CA LYS A 97 -12.06 16.81 -24.48
C LYS A 97 -10.84 16.18 -25.14
N VAL A 98 -11.00 15.05 -25.84
CA VAL A 98 -9.90 14.33 -26.51
C VAL A 98 -10.00 14.57 -28.02
N PRO A 99 -9.13 15.41 -28.61
CA PRO A 99 -9.18 15.72 -30.05
C PRO A 99 -9.01 14.45 -30.90
N GLY A 100 -9.96 14.24 -31.82
CA GLY A 100 -9.90 13.09 -32.74
C GLY A 100 -10.08 11.74 -32.07
N TYR A 101 -10.69 11.68 -30.88
CA TYR A 101 -10.99 10.40 -30.23
C TYR A 101 -11.87 9.51 -31.10
N VAL A 102 -11.40 8.29 -31.30
CA VAL A 102 -12.14 7.19 -31.91
C VAL A 102 -12.06 6.03 -30.94
N ALA A 103 -13.20 5.45 -30.59
CA ALA A 103 -13.23 4.27 -29.74
C ALA A 103 -12.44 3.12 -30.40
N PRO A 104 -11.75 2.26 -29.62
CA PRO A 104 -11.07 1.10 -30.17
C PRO A 104 -12.03 0.22 -30.99
N SER A 105 -11.51 -0.43 -32.02
CA SER A 105 -12.27 -1.36 -32.85
C SER A 105 -12.79 -2.57 -32.05
N SER A 106 -12.08 -2.96 -31.00
CA SER A 106 -12.46 -4.01 -30.06
C SER A 106 -13.08 -3.43 -28.79
N SER A 107 -14.34 -3.78 -28.51
CA SER A 107 -14.99 -3.46 -27.23
C SER A 107 -14.43 -4.33 -26.10
N SER A 108 -14.39 -3.86 -24.86
CA SER A 108 -14.17 -4.74 -23.70
C SER A 108 -15.44 -5.47 -23.25
N LEU A 109 -16.61 -4.86 -23.50
CA LEU A 109 -17.91 -5.46 -23.21
C LEU A 109 -18.32 -6.40 -24.36
N PRO A 110 -18.58 -7.69 -24.09
CA PRO A 110 -18.99 -8.63 -25.12
C PRO A 110 -20.45 -8.40 -25.56
N ASP A 111 -20.77 -8.78 -26.81
CA ASP A 111 -22.12 -8.73 -27.40
C ASP A 111 -23.01 -9.90 -26.93
N ARG A 112 -22.91 -10.25 -25.64
CA ARG A 112 -23.72 -11.28 -24.99
C ARG A 112 -24.00 -10.89 -23.54
N PRO A 113 -25.06 -11.45 -22.91
CA PRO A 113 -25.21 -11.34 -21.47
C PRO A 113 -23.97 -11.84 -20.72
N LEU A 114 -23.65 -11.17 -19.61
CA LEU A 114 -22.57 -11.58 -18.71
C LEU A 114 -23.07 -12.72 -17.82
N ALA A 115 -22.27 -13.77 -17.67
CA ALA A 115 -22.58 -14.95 -16.85
C ALA A 115 -22.25 -14.72 -15.37
N LEU A 116 -22.77 -13.62 -14.82
CA LEU A 116 -22.54 -13.17 -13.44
C LEU A 116 -23.88 -12.79 -12.80
N HIS A 117 -23.95 -12.83 -11.47
CA HIS A 117 -25.09 -12.31 -10.71
C HIS A 117 -25.49 -10.89 -11.19
N PRO A 118 -26.79 -10.53 -11.29
CA PRO A 118 -27.24 -9.27 -11.89
C PRO A 118 -26.57 -8.00 -11.33
N LEU A 119 -26.34 -7.95 -10.01
CA LEU A 119 -25.63 -6.82 -9.38
C LEU A 119 -24.20 -6.69 -9.90
N LEU A 120 -23.47 -7.81 -9.97
CA LEU A 120 -22.10 -7.83 -10.46
C LEU A 120 -22.04 -7.62 -11.97
N SER A 121 -22.98 -8.18 -12.72
CA SER A 121 -23.14 -7.93 -14.16
C SER A 121 -23.29 -6.45 -14.47
N SER A 122 -24.11 -5.72 -13.70
CA SER A 122 -24.28 -4.27 -13.87
C SER A 122 -22.98 -3.50 -13.59
N ALA A 123 -22.31 -3.80 -12.47
CA ALA A 123 -21.04 -3.18 -12.11
C ALA A 123 -19.95 -3.44 -13.17
N MET A 124 -19.82 -4.69 -13.62
CA MET A 124 -18.87 -5.08 -14.66
C MET A 124 -19.21 -4.47 -16.01
N ALA A 125 -20.49 -4.41 -16.41
CA ALA A 125 -20.86 -3.75 -17.66
C ALA A 125 -20.49 -2.26 -17.65
N ASN A 126 -20.70 -1.57 -16.52
CA ASN A 126 -20.27 -0.19 -16.33
C ASN A 126 -18.74 -0.03 -16.40
N PHE A 127 -17.97 -0.98 -15.87
CA PHE A 127 -16.52 -0.97 -15.96
C PHE A 127 -16.01 -1.21 -17.39
N LEU A 128 -16.53 -2.24 -18.05
CA LEU A 128 -16.10 -2.66 -19.38
C LEU A 128 -16.45 -1.64 -20.46
N SER A 129 -17.50 -0.84 -20.25
CA SER A 129 -17.94 0.21 -21.18
C SER A 129 -17.19 1.54 -21.04
N ARG A 130 -16.32 1.71 -20.03
CA ARG A 130 -15.58 2.97 -19.84
C ARG A 130 -14.67 3.26 -21.04
N PRO A 131 -14.38 4.53 -21.35
CA PRO A 131 -13.45 4.88 -22.42
C PRO A 131 -12.08 4.20 -22.27
N VAL A 132 -11.45 3.91 -23.40
CA VAL A 132 -10.08 3.40 -23.48
C VAL A 132 -9.25 4.42 -24.25
N LEU A 133 -8.31 5.04 -23.55
CA LEU A 133 -7.43 6.06 -24.09
C LEU A 133 -6.00 5.54 -24.21
N THR A 134 -5.29 6.00 -25.24
CA THR A 134 -3.82 5.93 -25.28
C THR A 134 -3.20 6.79 -24.18
N HIS A 135 -1.93 6.57 -23.87
CA HIS A 135 -1.21 7.39 -22.88
C HIS A 135 -1.25 8.89 -23.22
N SER A 136 -0.99 9.25 -24.48
CA SER A 136 -1.01 10.65 -24.93
C SER A 136 -2.39 11.30 -24.83
N GLN A 137 -3.46 10.56 -25.12
CA GLN A 137 -4.84 11.06 -25.00
C GLN A 137 -5.27 11.26 -23.53
N ALA A 138 -4.82 10.41 -22.62
CA ALA A 138 -5.16 10.49 -21.20
C ALA A 138 -4.35 11.57 -20.44
N THR A 139 -3.12 11.86 -20.91
CA THR A 139 -2.15 12.73 -20.22
C THR A 139 -2.75 14.07 -19.78
N PRO A 140 -3.45 14.86 -20.62
CA PRO A 140 -3.97 16.16 -20.19
C PRO A 140 -4.95 16.08 -19.03
N GLN A 141 -5.82 15.05 -19.02
CA GLN A 141 -6.79 14.85 -17.94
C GLN A 141 -6.12 14.30 -16.68
N ASN A 142 -5.13 13.40 -16.83
CA ASN A 142 -4.35 12.88 -15.71
C ASN A 142 -3.52 13.97 -15.03
N GLU A 143 -2.86 14.84 -15.79
CA GLU A 143 -2.04 15.92 -15.22
C GLU A 143 -2.88 17.04 -14.60
N ALA A 144 -4.08 17.28 -15.14
CA ALA A 144 -5.03 18.21 -14.53
C ALA A 144 -5.55 17.70 -13.18
N ALA A 145 -5.74 16.39 -13.04
CA ALA A 145 -6.24 15.78 -11.81
C ALA A 145 -5.12 15.52 -10.78
N CYS A 146 -3.93 15.12 -11.24
CA CYS A 146 -2.75 14.83 -10.43
C CYS A 146 -1.53 15.53 -11.03
N PRO A 147 -1.10 16.68 -10.48
CA PRO A 147 0.03 17.42 -11.03
C PRO A 147 1.33 16.61 -10.97
N ARG A 148 1.92 16.32 -12.13
CA ARG A 148 3.17 15.54 -12.25
C ARG A 148 4.29 16.07 -11.36
N SER A 149 4.43 17.39 -11.24
CA SER A 149 5.44 18.03 -10.38
C SER A 149 5.33 17.61 -8.91
N GLN A 150 4.11 17.34 -8.44
CA GLN A 150 3.85 16.80 -7.10
C GLN A 150 4.09 15.28 -7.07
N LEU A 151 3.44 14.54 -7.98
CA LEU A 151 3.44 13.08 -7.94
C LEU A 151 4.82 12.46 -8.26
N ASN A 152 5.71 13.16 -8.97
CA ASN A 152 7.13 12.78 -9.08
C ASN A 152 7.83 12.62 -7.73
N SER A 153 7.38 13.35 -6.70
CA SER A 153 7.94 13.26 -5.35
C SER A 153 7.23 12.24 -4.47
N GLN A 154 6.00 11.84 -4.82
CA GLN A 154 5.12 10.99 -4.00
C GLN A 154 4.95 9.57 -4.55
N VAL A 155 5.37 9.31 -5.79
CA VAL A 155 5.48 7.95 -6.33
C VAL A 155 6.72 7.27 -5.75
N ASN A 156 6.66 5.94 -5.64
CA ASN A 156 7.87 5.17 -5.37
C ASN A 156 8.91 5.41 -6.48
N ALA A 157 10.09 5.92 -6.11
CA ALA A 157 11.12 6.31 -7.07
C ALA A 157 11.69 5.12 -7.86
N ASP A 158 11.85 3.95 -7.23
CA ASP A 158 12.34 2.75 -7.91
C ASP A 158 11.30 2.23 -8.91
N GLN A 159 10.02 2.28 -8.54
CA GLN A 159 8.92 1.91 -9.42
C GLN A 159 8.82 2.85 -10.62
N LEU A 160 8.89 4.16 -10.39
CA LEU A 160 8.90 5.14 -11.49
C LEU A 160 10.09 4.89 -12.42
N ALA A 161 11.29 4.68 -11.88
CA ALA A 161 12.49 4.44 -12.68
C ALA A 161 12.45 3.11 -13.47
N GLY A 162 11.84 2.06 -12.89
CA GLY A 162 11.81 0.72 -13.48
C GLY A 162 10.62 0.45 -14.41
N GLU A 163 9.46 1.04 -14.14
CA GLU A 163 8.19 0.64 -14.77
C GLU A 163 7.57 1.72 -15.68
N GLN A 164 8.00 2.98 -15.61
CA GLN A 164 7.36 4.08 -16.35
C GLN A 164 7.29 3.82 -17.86
N ALA A 165 8.37 3.33 -18.46
CA ALA A 165 8.39 3.00 -19.89
C ALA A 165 7.32 1.96 -20.23
N SER A 166 7.16 0.94 -19.39
CA SER A 166 6.16 -0.10 -19.54
C SER A 166 4.74 0.45 -19.34
N TRP A 167 4.52 1.35 -18.38
CA TRP A 167 3.22 2.01 -18.18
C TRP A 167 2.81 2.85 -19.38
N VAL A 168 3.74 3.59 -19.97
CA VAL A 168 3.49 4.42 -21.15
C VAL A 168 3.21 3.55 -22.38
N SER A 169 3.89 2.41 -22.52
CA SER A 169 3.75 1.53 -23.68
C SER A 169 2.46 0.71 -23.73
N VAL A 170 1.71 0.58 -22.62
CA VAL A 170 0.43 -0.15 -22.62
C VAL A 170 -0.53 0.53 -23.59
N ASP A 171 -0.94 -0.16 -24.64
CA ASP A 171 -1.85 0.36 -25.67
C ASP A 171 -3.33 0.04 -25.38
N ALA A 172 -4.20 0.48 -26.28
CA ALA A 172 -5.64 0.29 -26.15
C ALA A 172 -6.06 -1.18 -26.25
N GLU A 173 -5.43 -1.97 -27.13
CA GLU A 173 -5.74 -3.39 -27.30
C GLU A 173 -5.39 -4.16 -26.03
N ARG A 174 -4.24 -3.83 -25.42
CA ARG A 174 -3.83 -4.40 -24.14
C ARG A 174 -4.81 -4.05 -23.03
N ILE A 175 -5.28 -2.81 -22.94
CA ILE A 175 -6.33 -2.43 -21.97
C ILE A 175 -7.61 -3.22 -22.18
N VAL A 176 -8.05 -3.38 -23.43
CA VAL A 176 -9.25 -4.16 -23.76
C VAL A 176 -9.09 -5.62 -23.35
N ALA A 177 -7.92 -6.22 -23.63
CA ALA A 177 -7.60 -7.57 -23.21
C ALA A 177 -7.60 -7.70 -21.67
N MET A 178 -7.00 -6.75 -20.96
CA MET A 178 -6.94 -6.76 -19.49
C MET A 178 -8.34 -6.72 -18.87
N ARG A 179 -9.22 -5.85 -19.38
CA ARG A 179 -10.60 -5.76 -18.94
C ARG A 179 -11.39 -7.05 -19.23
N ARG A 180 -11.19 -7.66 -20.40
CA ARG A 180 -11.81 -8.95 -20.75
C ARG A 180 -11.31 -10.08 -19.85
N GLY A 181 -10.01 -10.13 -19.55
CA GLY A 181 -9.44 -11.10 -18.62
C GLY A 181 -10.08 -11.03 -17.23
N ALA A 182 -10.36 -9.81 -16.73
CA ALA A 182 -11.06 -9.64 -15.46
C ALA A 182 -12.50 -10.19 -15.50
N LEU A 183 -13.22 -9.97 -16.61
CA LEU A 183 -14.54 -10.56 -16.80
C LEU A 183 -14.47 -12.09 -16.86
N GLU A 184 -13.56 -12.63 -17.67
CA GLU A 184 -13.37 -14.08 -17.84
C GLU A 184 -13.00 -14.77 -16.52
N TYR A 185 -12.17 -14.12 -15.69
CA TYR A 185 -11.83 -14.62 -14.37
C TYR A 185 -13.06 -14.72 -13.45
N LEU A 186 -13.88 -13.68 -13.40
CA LEU A 186 -15.10 -13.67 -12.58
C LEU A 186 -16.14 -14.66 -13.12
N GLU A 187 -16.34 -14.75 -14.43
CA GLU A 187 -17.27 -15.71 -15.04
C GLU A 187 -16.81 -17.15 -14.81
N GLY A 188 -15.50 -17.42 -14.83
CA GLY A 188 -14.92 -18.71 -14.49
C GLY A 188 -15.24 -19.14 -13.05
N HIS A 189 -15.08 -18.21 -12.09
CA HIS A 189 -15.42 -18.48 -10.69
C HIS A 189 -16.95 -18.58 -10.47
N SER A 190 -17.74 -17.72 -11.13
CA SER A 190 -19.20 -17.79 -11.13
C SER A 190 -19.70 -19.16 -11.64
N ALA A 191 -19.12 -19.69 -12.71
CA ALA A 191 -19.45 -21.00 -13.24
C ALA A 191 -19.01 -22.15 -12.30
N ALA A 192 -17.87 -22.03 -11.63
CA ALA A 192 -17.32 -23.07 -10.76
C ALA A 192 -18.00 -23.11 -9.38
N GLU A 193 -18.33 -21.96 -8.81
CA GLU A 193 -18.81 -21.81 -7.43
C GLU A 193 -20.32 -21.50 -7.33
N GLY A 194 -20.92 -21.08 -8.45
CA GLY A 194 -22.32 -20.64 -8.57
C GLY A 194 -22.43 -19.12 -8.70
N GLU A 195 -23.47 -18.65 -9.41
CA GLU A 195 -23.64 -17.22 -9.73
C GLU A 195 -23.70 -16.34 -8.46
N ASP A 196 -24.34 -16.83 -7.40
CA ASP A 196 -24.46 -16.11 -6.12
C ASP A 196 -23.17 -16.15 -5.27
N ALA A 197 -22.19 -16.99 -5.62
CA ALA A 197 -21.02 -17.22 -4.76
C ALA A 197 -20.06 -16.01 -4.70
N LEU A 198 -20.08 -15.15 -5.73
CA LEU A 198 -19.23 -13.96 -5.82
C LEU A 198 -19.88 -12.72 -5.19
N VAL A 199 -21.11 -12.84 -4.68
CA VAL A 199 -21.81 -11.77 -3.97
C VAL A 199 -21.85 -12.13 -2.49
N GLY A 200 -21.35 -11.23 -1.65
CA GLY A 200 -21.16 -11.48 -0.22
C GLY A 200 -22.44 -11.85 0.53
N PRO A 201 -22.34 -12.65 1.60
CA PRO A 201 -21.11 -13.01 2.33
C PRO A 201 -20.33 -14.22 1.75
N GLY A 202 -20.83 -14.86 0.68
CA GLY A 202 -20.13 -15.94 -0.02
C GLY A 202 -20.02 -17.24 0.78
N ARG A 203 -19.01 -18.04 0.44
CA ARG A 203 -18.71 -19.34 1.04
C ARG A 203 -17.37 -19.34 1.78
N GLY A 204 -17.32 -20.03 2.90
CA GLY A 204 -16.10 -20.25 3.68
C GLY A 204 -15.22 -21.35 3.08
N HIS A 205 -14.12 -21.64 3.77
CA HIS A 205 -13.12 -22.62 3.38
C HIS A 205 -13.69 -24.04 3.20
N ASP A 206 -14.70 -24.41 3.97
CA ASP A 206 -15.41 -25.69 3.91
C ASP A 206 -16.54 -25.74 2.86
N GLY A 207 -16.67 -24.67 2.06
CA GLY A 207 -17.73 -24.51 1.06
C GLY A 207 -19.11 -24.18 1.65
N GLN A 208 -19.23 -24.01 2.98
CA GLN A 208 -20.47 -23.61 3.63
C GLN A 208 -20.71 -22.12 3.46
N SER A 209 -21.99 -21.72 3.40
CA SER A 209 -22.36 -20.31 3.33
C SER A 209 -21.92 -19.58 4.60
N VAL A 210 -21.26 -18.45 4.43
CA VAL A 210 -20.83 -17.60 5.54
C VAL A 210 -22.06 -16.90 6.13
N VAL A 211 -22.15 -16.88 7.45
CA VAL A 211 -23.23 -16.20 8.16
C VAL A 211 -23.01 -14.69 8.09
N ARG A 212 -23.97 -13.94 7.54
CA ARG A 212 -23.88 -12.48 7.46
C ARG A 212 -23.69 -11.87 8.86
N GLY A 213 -22.76 -10.93 8.99
CA GLY A 213 -22.39 -10.29 10.27
C GLY A 213 -21.54 -11.16 11.20
N SER A 214 -21.17 -12.40 10.82
CA SER A 214 -20.11 -13.12 11.53
C SER A 214 -18.80 -12.36 11.36
N ARG A 215 -17.98 -12.29 12.40
CA ARG A 215 -16.75 -11.50 12.39
C ARG A 215 -15.56 -12.22 12.99
N GLY A 216 -14.36 -11.83 12.56
CA GLY A 216 -13.13 -12.38 13.10
C GLY A 216 -11.87 -11.80 12.48
N VAL A 217 -10.73 -12.26 13.00
CA VAL A 217 -9.39 -11.88 12.55
C VAL A 217 -8.82 -13.00 11.70
N VAL A 218 -8.18 -12.62 10.58
CA VAL A 218 -7.57 -13.56 9.64
C VAL A 218 -6.11 -13.20 9.46
N LEU A 219 -5.22 -14.19 9.54
CA LEU A 219 -3.79 -14.03 9.24
C LEU A 219 -3.34 -15.07 8.22
N ALA A 220 -2.40 -14.69 7.35
CA ALA A 220 -1.69 -15.61 6.47
C ALA A 220 -0.32 -15.98 7.06
N ALA A 221 -0.15 -17.23 7.52
CA ALA A 221 1.09 -17.71 8.10
C ALA A 221 1.24 -19.23 7.91
N GLY A 222 2.17 -19.63 7.04
CA GLY A 222 2.39 -21.05 6.71
C GLY A 222 3.77 -21.60 7.05
N ASN A 223 4.84 -20.82 6.91
CA ASN A 223 6.18 -21.28 7.27
C ASN A 223 6.51 -21.00 8.75
N HIS A 224 7.47 -21.74 9.30
CA HIS A 224 7.84 -21.65 10.72
C HIS A 224 8.06 -20.22 11.21
N ARG A 225 8.73 -19.37 10.42
CA ARG A 225 9.02 -17.98 10.83
C ARG A 225 7.77 -17.11 10.82
N THR A 226 6.86 -17.28 9.86
CA THR A 226 5.59 -16.53 9.81
C THR A 226 4.64 -16.99 10.91
N VAL A 227 4.63 -18.28 11.24
CA VAL A 227 3.77 -18.82 12.30
C VAL A 227 4.19 -18.30 13.68
N ASP A 228 5.49 -18.29 14.00
CA ASP A 228 5.97 -17.70 15.26
C ASP A 228 5.50 -16.24 15.43
N LYS A 229 5.57 -15.46 14.34
CA LYS A 229 5.16 -14.05 14.35
C LYS A 229 3.66 -13.89 14.53
N ALA A 230 2.86 -14.72 13.84
CA ALA A 230 1.41 -14.77 14.03
C ALA A 230 1.05 -15.13 15.48
N ILE A 231 1.73 -16.11 16.09
CA ILE A 231 1.54 -16.47 17.51
C ILE A 231 1.81 -15.26 18.42
N VAL A 232 2.87 -14.50 18.19
CA VAL A 232 3.17 -13.28 18.97
C VAL A 232 2.06 -12.23 18.78
N CYS A 233 1.67 -11.93 17.54
CA CYS A 233 0.58 -11.00 17.24
C CYS A 233 -0.73 -11.39 17.96
N ILE A 234 -1.11 -12.68 17.91
CA ILE A 234 -2.34 -13.19 18.54
C ILE A 234 -2.26 -13.12 20.08
N ARG A 235 -1.10 -13.46 20.66
CA ARG A 235 -0.89 -13.34 22.12
C ARG A 235 -1.02 -11.90 22.58
N GLU A 236 -0.43 -10.97 21.86
CA GLU A 236 -0.53 -9.54 22.15
C GLU A 236 -1.99 -9.07 22.04
N MET A 237 -2.68 -9.42 20.96
CA MET A 237 -4.09 -9.09 20.77
C MET A 237 -4.99 -9.61 21.91
N LYS A 238 -4.76 -10.84 22.38
CA LYS A 238 -5.47 -11.41 23.53
C LYS A 238 -5.11 -10.71 24.84
N LYS A 239 -3.84 -10.35 25.04
CA LYS A 239 -3.39 -9.55 26.20
C LYS A 239 -4.08 -8.18 26.24
N LEU A 240 -4.28 -7.55 25.07
CA LEU A 240 -5.00 -6.29 24.91
C LEU A 240 -6.52 -6.41 25.08
N GLY A 241 -7.04 -7.63 25.26
CA GLY A 241 -8.42 -7.89 25.66
C GLY A 241 -9.34 -8.42 24.56
N TRP A 242 -8.81 -8.95 23.46
CA TRP A 242 -9.61 -9.70 22.49
C TRP A 242 -10.20 -10.97 23.10
N ARG A 243 -11.52 -11.16 22.95
CA ARG A 243 -12.27 -12.29 23.49
C ARG A 243 -12.97 -13.03 22.38
N ASP A 244 -12.57 -14.27 22.13
CA ASP A 244 -13.04 -15.06 20.98
C ASP A 244 -14.58 -15.20 20.92
N VAL A 245 -15.24 -15.26 22.07
CA VAL A 245 -16.70 -15.41 22.18
C VAL A 245 -17.46 -14.12 21.86
N VAL A 246 -16.87 -12.95 22.17
CA VAL A 246 -17.56 -11.65 22.07
C VAL A 246 -17.11 -10.88 20.83
N ASP A 247 -15.82 -10.93 20.54
CA ASP A 247 -15.17 -10.09 19.56
C ASP A 247 -15.00 -10.81 18.21
N GLY A 248 -14.97 -12.15 18.20
CA GLY A 248 -14.97 -12.98 16.98
C GLY A 248 -13.91 -14.08 16.99
N GLY A 249 -13.99 -14.98 16.01
CA GLY A 249 -12.99 -16.05 15.86
C GLY A 249 -11.66 -15.54 15.31
N ILE A 250 -10.61 -16.35 15.42
CA ILE A 250 -9.31 -16.09 14.79
C ILE A 250 -8.98 -17.27 13.88
N GLU A 251 -8.69 -16.98 12.62
CA GLU A 251 -8.27 -17.99 11.64
C GLU A 251 -6.85 -17.70 11.11
N VAL A 252 -6.03 -18.74 11.03
CA VAL A 252 -4.70 -18.68 10.41
C VAL A 252 -4.66 -19.57 9.19
N PHE A 253 -4.40 -18.98 8.03
CA PHE A 253 -4.35 -19.67 6.74
C PHE A 253 -2.91 -19.99 6.33
N HIS A 254 -2.71 -21.18 5.77
CA HIS A 254 -1.45 -21.63 5.17
C HIS A 254 -1.68 -22.42 3.89
N PHE A 255 -0.68 -22.51 3.01
CA PHE A 255 -0.75 -23.43 1.87
C PHE A 255 -0.50 -24.87 2.30
N GLU A 256 -1.00 -25.81 1.49
CA GLU A 256 -0.68 -27.23 1.63
C GLU A 256 0.84 -27.46 1.73
N GLY A 257 1.25 -28.22 2.75
CA GLY A 257 2.65 -28.57 2.99
C GLY A 257 3.54 -27.49 3.60
N GLU A 258 3.03 -26.28 3.91
CA GLU A 258 3.87 -25.25 4.54
C GLU A 258 4.01 -25.42 6.05
N MET A 259 2.89 -25.68 6.74
CA MET A 259 2.86 -25.84 8.19
C MET A 259 3.09 -27.31 8.55
N THR A 260 4.36 -27.73 8.56
CA THR A 260 4.78 -29.10 8.86
C THR A 260 5.07 -29.36 10.35
N ASP A 261 5.10 -28.32 11.17
CA ASP A 261 5.42 -28.42 12.60
C ASP A 261 4.12 -28.54 13.44
N ASP A 262 3.87 -29.75 13.95
CA ASP A 262 2.72 -30.04 14.82
C ASP A 262 2.78 -29.31 16.17
N GLY A 263 3.96 -28.89 16.63
CA GLY A 263 4.12 -28.05 17.82
C GLY A 263 3.56 -26.65 17.59
N GLN A 264 3.91 -26.03 16.46
CA GLN A 264 3.39 -24.69 16.12
C GLN A 264 1.88 -24.70 15.86
N ARG A 265 1.36 -25.74 15.20
CA ARG A 265 -0.09 -25.94 15.04
C ARG A 265 -0.80 -26.02 16.39
N ARG A 266 -0.30 -26.85 17.31
CA ARG A 266 -0.86 -26.97 18.66
C ARG A 266 -0.82 -25.66 19.43
N GLN A 267 0.26 -24.88 19.32
CA GLN A 267 0.35 -23.57 19.96
C GLN A 267 -0.71 -22.57 19.47
N LEU A 268 -1.05 -22.60 18.18
CA LEU A 268 -2.14 -21.80 17.64
C LEU A 268 -3.50 -22.29 18.17
N GLU A 269 -3.73 -23.60 18.13
CA GLU A 269 -4.99 -24.21 18.60
C GLU A 269 -5.22 -23.97 20.12
N GLU A 270 -4.16 -24.02 20.93
CA GLU A 270 -4.20 -23.68 22.37
C GLU A 270 -4.58 -22.21 22.62
N LEU A 271 -4.30 -21.33 21.66
CA LEU A 271 -4.76 -19.94 21.67
C LEU A 271 -6.19 -19.79 21.13
N GLY A 272 -6.91 -20.88 20.84
CA GLY A 272 -8.27 -20.82 20.28
C GLY A 272 -8.30 -20.40 18.80
N VAL A 273 -7.19 -20.52 18.10
CA VAL A 273 -7.09 -20.21 16.66
C VAL A 273 -7.51 -21.41 15.84
N THR A 274 -8.31 -21.20 14.81
CA THR A 274 -8.61 -22.23 13.82
C THR A 274 -7.60 -22.17 12.68
N VAL A 275 -6.84 -23.24 12.50
CA VAL A 275 -5.84 -23.33 11.41
C VAL A 275 -6.51 -23.86 10.14
N ARG A 276 -6.40 -23.10 9.05
CA ARG A 276 -7.01 -23.40 7.75
C ARG A 276 -5.92 -23.65 6.70
N MET A 277 -6.12 -24.67 5.87
CA MET A 277 -5.21 -25.00 4.78
C MET A 277 -5.89 -24.67 3.45
N VAL A 278 -5.22 -23.95 2.57
CA VAL A 278 -5.73 -23.74 1.20
C VAL A 278 -4.94 -24.58 0.20
N SER A 279 -5.66 -25.20 -0.73
CA SER A 279 -5.13 -26.08 -1.77
C SER A 279 -4.84 -25.34 -3.09
N THR A 280 -5.02 -24.02 -3.13
CA THR A 280 -4.73 -23.18 -4.29
C THR A 280 -3.25 -23.36 -4.66
N LYS A 281 -2.99 -23.76 -5.91
CA LYS A 281 -1.63 -24.01 -6.39
C LYS A 281 -0.87 -22.68 -6.42
N LYS A 282 0.25 -22.61 -5.71
CA LYS A 282 1.23 -21.51 -5.84
C LYS A 282 1.51 -21.23 -7.32
N ALA A 283 1.43 -19.98 -7.76
CA ALA A 283 1.78 -19.65 -9.15
C ALA A 283 3.20 -20.17 -9.49
N PRO A 284 3.39 -20.88 -10.62
CA PRO A 284 4.68 -21.44 -10.99
C PRO A 284 5.76 -20.35 -11.03
N GLY A 285 6.88 -20.59 -10.32
CA GLY A 285 8.05 -19.71 -10.30
C GLY A 285 7.99 -18.55 -9.32
N GLN A 286 6.92 -18.38 -8.54
CA GLN A 286 6.86 -17.33 -7.51
C GLN A 286 7.51 -17.79 -6.20
N TRP A 287 8.39 -16.97 -5.63
CA TRP A 287 9.02 -17.23 -4.32
C TRP A 287 8.09 -16.87 -3.15
N LYS A 288 7.20 -15.88 -3.31
CA LYS A 288 6.28 -15.38 -2.27
C LYS A 288 4.79 -15.71 -2.51
N ASN A 289 4.04 -15.73 -1.42
CA ASN A 289 2.68 -16.22 -1.27
C ASN A 289 1.65 -15.09 -1.14
N PHE A 290 1.65 -14.11 -2.06
CA PHE A 290 0.72 -12.98 -1.94
C PHE A 290 -0.75 -13.37 -2.18
N GLU A 291 -0.95 -14.39 -3.00
CA GLU A 291 -2.23 -15.07 -3.26
C GLU A 291 -2.90 -15.51 -1.94
N LEU A 292 -2.10 -15.92 -0.94
CA LEU A 292 -2.62 -16.41 0.33
C LEU A 292 -3.38 -15.34 1.12
N LYS A 293 -3.04 -14.05 0.96
CA LYS A 293 -3.73 -12.97 1.67
C LYS A 293 -5.17 -12.84 1.18
N ALA A 294 -5.36 -12.66 -0.13
CA ALA A 294 -6.70 -12.56 -0.74
C ALA A 294 -7.50 -13.84 -0.46
N GLU A 295 -6.89 -15.00 -0.69
CA GLU A 295 -7.54 -16.30 -0.48
C GLU A 295 -7.96 -16.47 0.99
N SER A 296 -7.14 -16.03 1.95
CA SER A 296 -7.49 -16.12 3.38
C SER A 296 -8.73 -15.29 3.73
N ILE A 297 -8.87 -14.09 3.15
CA ILE A 297 -10.05 -13.24 3.39
C ILE A 297 -11.28 -13.85 2.72
N LEU A 298 -11.15 -14.26 1.46
CA LEU A 298 -12.22 -14.87 0.66
C LEU A 298 -12.78 -16.11 1.34
N ARG A 299 -11.90 -17.05 1.72
CA ARG A 299 -12.25 -18.34 2.29
C ARG A 299 -12.41 -18.33 3.81
N SER A 300 -12.23 -17.19 4.48
CA SER A 300 -12.52 -17.10 5.92
C SER A 300 -13.98 -17.42 6.23
N SER A 301 -14.23 -17.97 7.41
CA SER A 301 -15.59 -18.25 7.90
C SER A 301 -16.35 -16.99 8.37
N PHE A 302 -15.78 -15.81 8.21
CA PHE A 302 -16.32 -14.54 8.69
C PHE A 302 -16.85 -13.68 7.55
N ASP A 303 -17.96 -12.98 7.74
CA ASP A 303 -18.42 -11.92 6.84
C ASP A 303 -17.57 -10.65 7.02
N GLU A 304 -17.43 -10.19 8.26
CA GLU A 304 -16.60 -9.04 8.65
C GLU A 304 -15.21 -9.51 9.07
N VAL A 305 -14.23 -9.20 8.23
CA VAL A 305 -12.85 -9.69 8.36
C VAL A 305 -11.94 -8.54 8.69
N LEU A 306 -11.17 -8.68 9.78
CA LEU A 306 -9.93 -7.92 9.97
C LEU A 306 -8.76 -8.82 9.56
N TYR A 307 -8.20 -8.58 8.39
CA TYR A 307 -6.96 -9.21 7.97
C TYR A 307 -5.77 -8.52 8.64
N LEU A 308 -4.79 -9.30 9.11
CA LEU A 308 -3.51 -8.82 9.63
C LEU A 308 -2.34 -9.62 9.06
N ASP A 309 -1.30 -8.93 8.61
CA ASP A 309 -0.02 -9.55 8.31
C ASP A 309 0.64 -10.08 9.58
N SER A 310 1.41 -11.17 9.45
CA SER A 310 2.12 -11.76 10.59
C SER A 310 3.17 -10.83 11.23
N ASP A 311 3.67 -9.82 10.51
CA ASP A 311 4.56 -8.78 11.03
C ASP A 311 3.84 -7.51 11.50
N ASN A 312 2.53 -7.58 11.70
CA ASN A 312 1.74 -6.54 12.34
C ASN A 312 1.68 -6.79 13.86
N PHE A 313 1.94 -5.76 14.67
CA PHE A 313 1.91 -5.83 16.13
C PHE A 313 0.86 -4.85 16.68
N PRO A 314 -0.22 -5.33 17.32
CA PRO A 314 -1.27 -4.45 17.82
C PRO A 314 -0.82 -3.71 19.08
N LEU A 315 -1.26 -2.46 19.22
CA LEU A 315 -1.02 -1.58 20.37
C LEU A 315 -2.26 -1.34 21.22
N SER A 316 -3.44 -1.62 20.66
CA SER A 316 -4.71 -1.55 21.36
C SER A 316 -5.67 -2.62 20.83
N ASN A 317 -6.74 -2.89 21.57
CA ASN A 317 -7.71 -3.93 21.19
C ASN A 317 -8.39 -3.58 19.85
N PRO A 318 -8.23 -4.40 18.80
CA PRO A 318 -8.81 -4.10 17.50
C PRO A 318 -10.33 -4.34 17.43
N ALA A 319 -10.97 -4.89 18.47
CA ALA A 319 -12.41 -5.14 18.48
C ALA A 319 -13.25 -3.87 18.20
N ASP A 320 -12.78 -2.70 18.68
CA ASP A 320 -13.46 -1.42 18.49
C ASP A 320 -13.54 -0.99 17.00
N LEU A 321 -12.70 -1.57 16.13
CA LEU A 321 -12.73 -1.30 14.68
C LEU A 321 -14.04 -1.72 14.04
N PHE A 322 -14.55 -2.91 14.41
CA PHE A 322 -15.79 -3.46 13.88
C PHE A 322 -17.00 -2.58 14.23
N GLU A 323 -16.96 -1.86 15.35
CA GLU A 323 -18.06 -0.95 15.74
C GLU A 323 -17.79 0.51 15.41
N SER A 324 -16.67 0.81 14.76
CA SER A 324 -16.34 2.18 14.40
C SER A 324 -17.38 2.76 13.45
N ARG A 325 -17.72 4.04 13.63
CA ARG A 325 -18.67 4.73 12.76
C ARG A 325 -18.23 4.70 11.30
N LEU A 326 -16.92 4.80 11.05
CA LEU A 326 -16.34 4.75 9.70
C LEU A 326 -16.52 3.39 9.01
N PHE A 327 -16.44 2.28 9.75
CA PHE A 327 -16.69 0.95 9.19
C PHE A 327 -18.18 0.65 9.04
N ARG A 328 -18.99 1.09 10.00
CA ARG A 328 -20.45 0.85 10.00
C ARG A 328 -21.23 1.74 9.05
N ASP A 329 -20.63 2.82 8.54
CA ASP A 329 -21.27 3.72 7.57
C ASP A 329 -21.51 2.98 6.23
N PRO A 330 -22.78 2.77 5.82
CA PRO A 330 -23.08 2.07 4.57
C PRO A 330 -22.60 2.83 3.33
N ALA A 331 -22.43 4.16 3.39
CA ALA A 331 -21.91 4.93 2.27
C ALA A 331 -20.39 4.71 2.05
N GLY A 332 -19.69 4.28 3.10
CA GLY A 332 -18.30 3.80 3.03
C GLY A 332 -18.16 2.32 2.63
N GLY A 333 -19.29 1.63 2.40
CA GLY A 333 -19.29 0.28 1.85
C GLY A 333 -18.81 -0.82 2.79
N ASN A 334 -18.67 -0.55 4.09
CA ASN A 334 -18.10 -1.49 5.07
C ASN A 334 -16.72 -2.04 4.64
N ALA A 335 -15.88 -1.19 4.06
CA ALA A 335 -14.51 -1.50 3.69
C ALA A 335 -13.61 -0.36 4.14
N VAL A 336 -12.67 -0.65 5.04
CA VAL A 336 -11.72 0.31 5.57
C VAL A 336 -10.30 -0.13 5.25
N PHE A 337 -9.52 0.80 4.70
CA PHE A 337 -8.15 0.57 4.29
C PHE A 337 -7.22 1.65 4.83
N TRP A 338 -6.02 1.27 5.25
CA TRP A 338 -5.03 2.21 5.75
C TRP A 338 -4.18 2.75 4.61
N PRO A 339 -3.81 4.04 4.61
CA PRO A 339 -2.94 4.59 3.58
C PRO A 339 -1.48 4.12 3.76
N ASP A 340 -0.78 4.00 2.65
CA ASP A 340 0.66 3.73 2.53
C ASP A 340 1.43 5.04 2.19
N LEU A 341 2.74 4.93 1.99
CA LEU A 341 3.70 6.02 1.80
C LEU A 341 3.58 6.73 0.45
N ASN A 342 3.01 6.09 -0.58
CA ASN A 342 3.09 6.56 -1.97
C ASN A 342 1.71 6.87 -2.57
N ARG A 343 1.73 7.55 -3.72
CA ARG A 343 0.57 7.82 -4.59
C ARG A 343 0.87 7.38 -6.02
N ASP A 344 -0.19 7.09 -6.76
CA ASP A 344 -0.08 6.75 -8.17
C ASP A 344 0.46 7.92 -8.99
N HIS A 345 1.43 7.63 -9.86
CA HIS A 345 1.90 8.59 -10.84
C HIS A 345 0.87 8.76 -11.98
N PRO A 346 0.69 9.96 -12.56
CA PRO A 346 -0.25 10.18 -13.67
C PRO A 346 0.04 9.38 -14.96
N ASP A 347 1.28 8.90 -15.14
CA ASP A 347 1.64 8.01 -16.26
C ASP A 347 1.24 6.55 -16.04
N ASN A 348 0.90 6.16 -14.81
CA ASN A 348 0.58 4.77 -14.50
C ASN A 348 -0.58 4.29 -15.40
N ALA A 349 -0.39 3.14 -16.06
CA ALA A 349 -1.35 2.56 -16.97
C ALA A 349 -2.70 2.25 -16.29
N ILE A 350 -2.70 2.10 -14.97
CA ILE A 350 -3.90 1.79 -14.19
C ILE A 350 -5.04 2.78 -14.41
N HIS A 351 -4.77 4.08 -14.57
CA HIS A 351 -5.80 5.10 -14.80
C HIS A 351 -6.56 4.81 -16.10
N ARG A 352 -5.81 4.49 -17.16
CA ARG A 352 -6.36 4.16 -18.50
C ARG A 352 -7.07 2.82 -18.49
N LEU A 353 -6.54 1.86 -17.75
CA LEU A 353 -7.19 0.58 -17.52
C LEU A 353 -8.52 0.75 -16.77
N LEU A 354 -8.56 1.53 -15.69
CA LEU A 354 -9.78 1.81 -14.92
C LEU A 354 -10.76 2.72 -15.69
N GLY A 355 -10.29 3.41 -16.72
CA GLY A 355 -11.08 4.34 -17.53
C GLY A 355 -11.43 5.64 -16.81
N ILE A 356 -10.65 5.99 -15.78
CA ILE A 356 -10.82 7.21 -14.96
C ILE A 356 -9.52 8.03 -14.99
N PRO A 357 -9.58 9.37 -14.94
CA PRO A 357 -8.39 10.19 -14.76
C PRO A 357 -7.68 9.85 -13.45
N CYS A 358 -6.41 10.27 -13.37
CA CYS A 358 -5.63 10.11 -12.15
C CYS A 358 -6.38 10.64 -10.92
N HIS A 359 -6.29 9.88 -9.83
CA HIS A 359 -6.99 10.15 -8.59
C HIS A 359 -5.97 10.33 -7.48
N GLU A 360 -5.97 11.50 -6.83
CA GLU A 360 -5.04 11.87 -5.75
C GLU A 360 -5.31 11.14 -4.41
N ALA A 361 -5.60 9.84 -4.47
CA ALA A 361 -5.68 8.98 -3.30
C ALA A 361 -4.30 8.38 -2.97
N TRP A 362 -4.06 8.14 -1.69
CA TRP A 362 -2.92 7.35 -1.24
C TRP A 362 -3.07 5.90 -1.70
N GLU A 363 -1.95 5.25 -1.99
CA GLU A 363 -1.88 3.79 -2.01
C GLU A 363 -2.32 3.25 -0.66
N LEU A 364 -2.78 2.00 -0.62
CA LEU A 364 -3.27 1.37 0.60
C LEU A 364 -2.22 0.40 1.13
N ASP A 365 -2.09 0.27 2.44
CA ASP A 365 -1.31 -0.78 3.08
C ASP A 365 -2.17 -2.05 3.25
N SER A 366 -1.59 -3.19 2.88
CA SER A 366 -2.21 -4.52 2.91
C SER A 366 -1.82 -5.31 4.15
N GLY A 367 -0.99 -4.72 5.02
CA GLY A 367 -0.66 -5.25 6.33
C GLY A 367 -1.86 -5.37 7.25
N GLN A 368 -2.91 -4.58 6.99
CA GLN A 368 -4.19 -4.69 7.66
C GLN A 368 -5.32 -4.20 6.76
N VAL A 369 -6.41 -4.96 6.73
CA VAL A 369 -7.62 -4.64 5.94
C VAL A 369 -8.83 -4.98 6.79
N LEU A 370 -9.80 -4.08 6.87
CA LEU A 370 -11.07 -4.31 7.55
C LEU A 370 -12.20 -4.29 6.52
N ILE A 371 -12.86 -5.41 6.26
CA ILE A 371 -13.85 -5.51 5.19
C ILE A 371 -15.00 -6.44 5.56
N ALA A 372 -16.23 -6.04 5.28
CA ALA A 372 -17.37 -6.93 5.25
C ALA A 372 -17.57 -7.49 3.84
N LYS A 373 -17.55 -8.81 3.65
CA LYS A 373 -17.82 -9.45 2.35
C LYS A 373 -19.19 -9.06 1.80
N SER A 374 -20.18 -8.94 2.68
CA SER A 374 -21.55 -8.49 2.37
C SER A 374 -21.70 -6.97 2.18
N GLY A 375 -20.63 -6.19 2.37
CA GLY A 375 -20.62 -4.74 2.14
C GLY A 375 -20.79 -4.35 0.67
N ASN A 376 -21.12 -3.08 0.42
CA ASN A 376 -21.48 -2.57 -0.91
C ASN A 376 -22.55 -3.41 -1.64
N GLY A 377 -23.57 -3.86 -0.90
CA GLY A 377 -24.62 -4.73 -1.45
C GLY A 377 -24.12 -6.13 -1.85
N GLY A 378 -22.99 -6.57 -1.28
CA GLY A 378 -22.33 -7.84 -1.58
C GLY A 378 -21.19 -7.74 -2.60
N LEU A 379 -20.95 -6.58 -3.20
CA LEU A 379 -19.89 -6.40 -4.20
C LEU A 379 -18.47 -6.36 -3.62
N ASN A 380 -18.32 -6.18 -2.29
CA ASN A 380 -17.01 -6.29 -1.65
C ASN A 380 -16.35 -7.65 -1.89
N LEU A 381 -17.15 -8.73 -1.89
CA LEU A 381 -16.65 -10.07 -2.20
C LEU A 381 -16.12 -10.17 -3.63
N ALA A 382 -16.87 -9.67 -4.62
CA ALA A 382 -16.42 -9.63 -6.01
C ALA A 382 -15.16 -8.77 -6.18
N ALA A 383 -15.02 -7.68 -5.43
CA ALA A 383 -13.82 -6.86 -5.44
C ALA A 383 -12.60 -7.63 -4.91
N LEU A 384 -12.76 -8.51 -3.91
CA LEU A 384 -11.69 -9.37 -3.41
C LEU A 384 -11.25 -10.40 -4.47
N TYR A 385 -12.18 -11.01 -5.21
CA TYR A 385 -11.85 -11.89 -6.35
C TYR A 385 -11.07 -11.14 -7.44
N LEU A 386 -11.49 -9.92 -7.79
CA LEU A 386 -10.74 -9.10 -8.75
C LEU A 386 -9.35 -8.73 -8.23
N ALA A 387 -9.23 -8.39 -6.94
CA ALA A 387 -7.94 -8.09 -6.33
C ALA A 387 -7.02 -9.33 -6.33
N GLN A 388 -7.57 -10.53 -6.12
CA GLN A 388 -6.84 -11.79 -6.26
C GLN A 388 -6.35 -11.99 -7.70
N TYR A 389 -7.19 -11.80 -8.70
CA TYR A 389 -6.78 -11.92 -10.10
C TYR A 389 -5.65 -10.94 -10.45
N MET A 390 -5.75 -9.69 -9.98
CA MET A 390 -4.70 -8.69 -10.17
C MET A 390 -3.39 -9.11 -9.50
N ALA A 391 -3.46 -9.78 -8.35
CA ALA A 391 -2.28 -10.30 -7.65
C ALA A 391 -1.65 -11.52 -8.35
N GLU A 392 -2.47 -12.47 -8.82
CA GLU A 392 -2.05 -13.69 -9.51
C GLU A 392 -1.34 -13.39 -10.83
N ASP A 393 -1.82 -12.37 -11.55
CA ASP A 393 -1.27 -11.96 -12.84
C ASP A 393 -0.59 -10.57 -12.76
N GLY A 394 0.09 -10.27 -11.66
CA GLY A 394 0.65 -8.93 -11.40
C GLY A 394 1.56 -8.39 -12.53
N SER A 395 2.31 -9.25 -13.22
CA SER A 395 3.08 -8.84 -14.41
C SER A 395 2.18 -8.39 -15.57
N TYR A 396 1.04 -9.05 -15.77
CA TYR A 396 0.11 -8.70 -16.82
C TYR A 396 -0.55 -7.34 -16.59
N TRP A 397 -0.76 -6.97 -15.32
CA TRP A 397 -1.42 -5.74 -14.92
C TRP A 397 -0.48 -4.54 -14.71
N PHE A 398 0.76 -4.77 -14.25
CA PHE A 398 1.65 -3.69 -13.79
C PHE A 398 3.09 -3.74 -14.32
N SER A 399 3.55 -4.80 -15.01
CA SER A 399 4.88 -4.80 -15.66
C SER A 399 5.00 -5.67 -16.92
N GLY A 400 5.19 -5.02 -18.07
CA GLY A 400 6.00 -5.63 -19.12
C GLY A 400 7.45 -5.73 -18.64
N GLY A 401 7.87 -6.90 -18.15
CA GLY A 401 9.26 -7.19 -17.80
C GLY A 401 9.44 -8.17 -16.63
N ASP A 402 10.00 -9.34 -16.96
CA ASP A 402 10.66 -10.35 -16.13
C ASP A 402 10.41 -10.47 -14.61
N LYS A 403 10.05 -11.70 -14.20
CA LYS A 403 9.78 -12.12 -12.81
C LYS A 403 11.00 -12.10 -11.87
N ASP A 404 12.17 -11.69 -12.37
CA ASP A 404 13.47 -11.86 -11.68
C ASP A 404 14.13 -10.55 -11.20
N THR A 405 13.39 -9.45 -11.04
CA THR A 405 13.89 -8.28 -10.28
C THR A 405 13.61 -8.46 -8.78
N PHE A 406 14.37 -9.39 -8.20
CA PHE A 406 14.48 -9.68 -6.77
C PHE A 406 14.86 -8.41 -5.98
N LEU A 407 13.89 -7.67 -5.44
CA LEU A 407 13.95 -6.90 -4.18
C LEU A 407 12.74 -5.99 -3.95
N LEU A 408 12.00 -5.61 -5.01
CA LEU A 408 10.92 -4.62 -4.93
C LEU A 408 9.50 -5.20 -4.94
N LEU A 409 9.30 -6.46 -5.35
CA LEU A 409 8.00 -7.15 -5.35
C LEU A 409 7.46 -7.53 -3.95
N LEU A 410 8.09 -7.06 -2.88
CA LEU A 410 7.88 -7.58 -1.52
C LEU A 410 6.73 -6.91 -0.74
N VAL A 411 6.16 -5.82 -1.27
CA VAL A 411 5.14 -4.96 -0.61
C VAL A 411 3.91 -4.68 -1.50
N TYR A 412 3.95 -5.04 -2.80
CA TYR A 412 3.06 -4.46 -3.83
C TYR A 412 1.88 -5.31 -4.31
N ALA A 413 1.74 -6.56 -3.86
CA ALA A 413 0.83 -7.49 -4.54
C ALA A 413 -0.61 -7.54 -4.01
N LEU A 414 -1.01 -6.68 -3.06
CA LEU A 414 -2.41 -6.59 -2.60
C LEU A 414 -2.85 -5.15 -2.31
N THR A 415 -1.87 -4.35 -1.89
CA THR A 415 -1.91 -2.92 -1.56
C THR A 415 -2.63 -2.05 -2.61
N PRO A 416 -2.19 -2.01 -3.88
CA PRO A 416 -2.89 -1.23 -4.89
C PRO A 416 -4.13 -1.97 -5.47
N HIS A 417 -4.13 -3.31 -5.43
CA HIS A 417 -5.16 -4.14 -6.10
C HIS A 417 -6.55 -4.01 -5.48
N SER A 418 -6.67 -4.00 -4.15
CA SER A 418 -7.97 -3.81 -3.51
C SER A 418 -8.59 -2.47 -3.87
N ARG A 419 -7.81 -1.38 -3.88
CA ARG A 419 -8.31 -0.07 -4.33
C ARG A 419 -8.78 -0.12 -5.78
N TYR A 420 -7.99 -0.68 -6.67
CA TYR A 420 -8.33 -0.75 -8.09
C TYR A 420 -9.56 -1.63 -8.36
N ALA A 421 -9.73 -2.73 -7.64
CA ALA A 421 -10.92 -3.56 -7.75
C ALA A 421 -12.20 -2.81 -7.35
N PHE A 422 -12.15 -2.02 -6.27
CA PHE A 422 -13.26 -1.17 -5.86
C PHE A 422 -13.56 -0.09 -6.91
N LEU A 423 -12.54 0.57 -7.44
CA LEU A 423 -12.67 1.58 -8.50
C LEU A 423 -13.18 0.98 -9.82
N ALA A 424 -12.76 -0.24 -10.16
CA ALA A 424 -13.24 -0.96 -11.33
C ALA A 424 -14.74 -1.22 -11.20
N LEU A 425 -15.19 -1.80 -10.08
CA LEU A 425 -16.61 -2.07 -9.83
C LEU A 425 -17.46 -0.81 -9.55
N GLY A 426 -16.84 0.36 -9.38
CA GLY A 426 -17.56 1.61 -9.13
C GLY A 426 -18.10 1.73 -7.70
N ILE A 427 -17.53 1.00 -6.75
CA ILE A 427 -18.00 0.93 -5.36
C ILE A 427 -17.11 1.77 -4.42
N PRO A 428 -17.68 2.39 -3.37
CA PRO A 428 -16.92 3.20 -2.43
C PRO A 428 -16.14 2.37 -1.40
N TYR A 429 -15.12 2.98 -0.80
CA TYR A 429 -14.41 2.49 0.37
C TYR A 429 -14.02 3.64 1.29
N THR A 430 -13.70 3.34 2.55
CA THR A 430 -13.30 4.32 3.56
C THR A 430 -11.79 4.25 3.81
N PRO A 431 -11.02 5.32 3.57
CA PRO A 431 -9.64 5.37 4.06
C PRO A 431 -9.63 5.54 5.59
N ALA A 432 -8.68 4.91 6.27
CA ALA A 432 -8.38 5.22 7.66
C ALA A 432 -8.03 6.71 7.76
N PRO A 433 -8.50 7.40 8.81
CA PRO A 433 -8.55 8.86 8.83
C PRO A 433 -7.19 9.56 8.88
N ARG A 434 -6.11 8.87 9.29
CA ARG A 434 -4.78 9.46 9.45
C ARG A 434 -3.75 8.78 8.56
N TRP A 435 -2.83 9.58 8.05
CA TRP A 435 -1.64 9.08 7.39
C TRP A 435 -0.70 8.46 8.42
N LEU A 436 0.21 7.59 7.98
CA LEU A 436 1.07 6.82 8.86
C LEU A 436 2.20 7.67 9.45
N SER A 437 2.78 7.17 10.54
CA SER A 437 4.07 7.63 11.06
C SER A 437 5.13 6.55 10.94
N LEU A 438 6.41 6.90 11.10
CA LEU A 438 7.50 5.95 11.10
C LEU A 438 8.12 5.81 12.48
N LEU A 439 8.25 4.57 12.96
CA LEU A 439 9.02 4.25 14.16
C LEU A 439 10.42 3.84 13.75
N GLY A 440 11.42 4.41 14.41
CA GLY A 440 12.81 4.23 14.02
C GLY A 440 13.80 4.74 15.05
N ASN A 441 15.02 4.96 14.58
CA ASN A 441 16.10 5.57 15.35
C ASN A 441 17.07 6.30 14.40
N LEU A 442 17.87 7.24 14.92
CA LEU A 442 18.92 7.90 14.13
C LEU A 442 20.01 6.90 13.76
N ASP A 443 20.55 7.05 12.56
CA ASP A 443 21.77 6.38 12.14
C ASP A 443 22.99 7.07 12.77
N ARG A 444 23.72 6.33 13.61
CA ARG A 444 24.88 6.82 14.38
C ARG A 444 26.01 7.39 13.52
N ARG A 445 26.00 7.14 12.21
CA ARG A 445 27.04 7.63 11.30
C ARG A 445 26.76 9.04 10.78
N ASN A 446 25.50 9.36 10.51
CA ASN A 446 25.10 10.56 9.77
C ASN A 446 23.94 11.32 10.41
N ASP A 447 23.46 10.91 11.59
CA ASP A 447 22.29 11.45 12.29
C ASP A 447 21.00 11.51 11.47
N ASN A 448 20.92 10.72 10.40
CA ASN A 448 19.71 10.59 9.59
C ASN A 448 18.71 9.68 10.28
N PHE A 449 17.43 10.04 10.25
CA PHE A 449 16.38 9.14 10.69
C PHE A 449 16.36 7.87 9.82
N CYS A 450 16.14 6.73 10.46
CA CYS A 450 15.94 5.45 9.79
C CYS A 450 14.73 4.76 10.40
N GLY A 451 13.61 4.85 9.67
CA GLY A 451 12.37 4.17 9.98
C GLY A 451 12.51 2.67 9.77
N ALA A 452 11.94 1.92 10.70
CA ALA A 452 12.04 0.47 10.82
C ALA A 452 10.66 -0.22 10.83
N ALA A 453 9.61 0.54 11.16
CA ALA A 453 8.23 0.10 11.11
C ALA A 453 7.31 1.29 10.79
N MET A 454 6.14 0.99 10.23
CA MET A 454 5.06 1.95 10.07
C MET A 454 4.16 1.90 11.31
N LEU A 455 3.80 3.07 11.82
CA LEU A 455 2.81 3.23 12.87
C LEU A 455 1.51 3.72 12.26
N GLN A 456 0.45 2.95 12.47
CA GLN A 456 -0.87 3.19 11.92
C GLN A 456 -1.91 3.30 13.03
N TYR A 457 -2.97 4.05 12.74
CA TYR A 457 -3.88 4.58 13.74
C TYR A 457 -5.25 3.90 13.68
N GLY A 458 -6.00 4.03 14.78
CA GLY A 458 -7.39 3.61 14.84
C GLY A 458 -8.33 4.45 13.97
N LEU A 459 -9.63 4.13 14.04
CA LEU A 459 -10.68 4.78 13.24
C LEU A 459 -11.51 5.78 14.04
N SER A 460 -11.50 5.65 15.37
CA SER A 460 -12.31 6.46 16.28
C SER A 460 -11.42 7.45 17.05
N PRO A 461 -11.95 8.63 17.44
CA PRO A 461 -11.26 9.54 18.34
C PRO A 461 -10.76 8.83 19.60
N PRO A 462 -9.66 9.30 20.20
CA PRO A 462 -9.02 8.65 21.33
C PRO A 462 -9.92 8.71 22.57
N ARG A 463 -9.74 7.76 23.47
CA ARG A 463 -10.39 7.81 24.79
C ARG A 463 -9.83 9.04 25.54
N PRO A 464 -10.60 9.72 26.41
CA PRO A 464 -10.21 10.99 27.04
C PRO A 464 -8.86 11.01 27.79
N GLY A 465 -8.24 9.86 28.10
CA GLY A 465 -6.92 9.75 28.75
C GLY A 465 -5.77 9.29 27.84
N SER A 466 -6.03 8.95 26.57
CA SER A 466 -5.01 8.55 25.58
C SER A 466 -4.89 9.57 24.44
N ALA A 467 -5.54 10.72 24.60
CA ALA A 467 -5.57 11.78 23.63
C ALA A 467 -4.27 12.59 23.70
N ASP A 468 -3.67 12.88 22.55
CA ASP A 468 -2.63 13.89 22.48
C ASP A 468 -3.27 15.25 22.83
N PRO A 469 -2.82 15.99 23.86
CA PRO A 469 -3.40 17.28 24.20
C PRO A 469 -3.35 18.30 23.05
N SER A 470 -2.42 18.13 22.12
CA SER A 470 -2.27 18.98 20.93
C SER A 470 -3.20 18.59 19.77
N ASP A 471 -3.73 17.36 19.77
CA ASP A 471 -4.72 16.88 18.79
C ASP A 471 -5.64 15.83 19.45
N PRO A 472 -6.63 16.29 20.25
CA PRO A 472 -7.46 15.39 21.04
C PRO A 472 -8.46 14.58 20.21
N SER A 473 -8.57 14.87 18.92
CA SER A 473 -9.37 14.11 17.95
C SER A 473 -8.58 13.03 17.21
N HIS A 474 -7.25 13.02 17.35
CA HIS A 474 -6.36 12.10 16.67
C HIS A 474 -6.60 10.66 17.12
N PRO A 475 -7.04 9.74 16.24
CA PRO A 475 -7.18 8.34 16.61
C PRO A 475 -5.87 7.77 17.18
N PRO A 476 -5.93 6.95 18.23
CA PRO A 476 -4.73 6.49 18.90
C PRO A 476 -3.92 5.55 17.99
N PRO A 477 -2.62 5.39 18.25
CA PRO A 477 -1.82 4.32 17.66
C PRO A 477 -2.49 2.96 17.86
N LEU A 478 -2.56 2.17 16.79
CA LEU A 478 -3.25 0.87 16.81
C LEU A 478 -2.35 -0.26 16.33
N PHE A 479 -1.54 -0.03 15.30
CA PHE A 479 -0.72 -1.06 14.67
C PHE A 479 0.71 -0.57 14.47
N VAL A 480 1.68 -1.41 14.85
CA VAL A 480 3.06 -1.32 14.41
C VAL A 480 3.27 -2.37 13.33
N HIS A 481 3.22 -1.95 12.08
CA HIS A 481 3.52 -2.80 10.95
C HIS A 481 5.05 -2.83 10.75
N ALA A 482 5.69 -3.88 11.29
CA ALA A 482 7.15 -4.05 11.35
C ALA A 482 7.76 -4.57 10.03
N ASN A 483 7.32 -4.00 8.92
CA ASN A 483 7.61 -4.45 7.56
C ASN A 483 9.12 -4.39 7.18
N LEU A 484 9.89 -3.44 7.72
CA LEU A 484 11.30 -3.23 7.34
C LEU A 484 12.32 -3.89 8.27
N LEU A 485 11.95 -4.35 9.47
CA LEU A 485 12.88 -4.99 10.40
C LEU A 485 13.59 -6.22 9.82
N LYS A 486 12.98 -6.87 8.83
CA LYS A 486 13.52 -8.03 8.14
C LYS A 486 14.71 -7.72 7.26
N HIS A 487 14.82 -6.45 6.92
CA HIS A 487 15.84 -5.91 6.06
C HIS A 487 16.84 -5.07 6.85
N GLN A 488 16.77 -5.07 8.20
CA GLN A 488 17.67 -4.32 9.06
C GLN A 488 18.61 -5.23 9.85
N GLY A 489 19.87 -4.81 9.98
CA GLY A 489 20.87 -5.45 10.82
C GLY A 489 20.86 -4.88 12.24
N GLY A 490 21.19 -5.71 13.24
CA GLY A 490 21.45 -5.25 14.61
C GLY A 490 20.23 -4.82 15.41
N VAL A 491 19.03 -5.33 15.07
CA VAL A 491 17.76 -5.08 15.79
C VAL A 491 17.87 -5.54 17.25
N ARG A 492 17.82 -4.58 18.19
CA ARG A 492 17.93 -4.80 19.64
C ARG A 492 17.14 -3.76 20.44
N PRO A 493 16.77 -4.05 21.70
CA PRO A 493 16.18 -3.05 22.60
C PRO A 493 17.07 -1.80 22.74
N GLY A 494 16.46 -0.63 22.95
CA GLY A 494 17.07 0.70 22.94
C GLY A 494 17.54 1.16 21.56
N GLY A 495 17.13 0.48 20.49
CA GLY A 495 17.79 0.59 19.19
C GLY A 495 16.90 0.86 17.99
N VAL A 496 15.59 0.62 18.11
CA VAL A 496 14.73 0.42 16.94
C VAL A 496 13.47 1.27 16.97
N PHE A 497 12.80 1.37 18.13
CA PHE A 497 11.55 2.12 18.28
C PHE A 497 11.72 3.31 19.23
N THR A 498 12.88 3.96 19.20
CA THR A 498 13.21 5.04 20.13
C THR A 498 12.68 6.39 19.67
N LEU A 499 12.51 6.57 18.35
CA LEU A 499 12.05 7.82 17.75
C LEU A 499 10.84 7.59 16.87
N LEU A 500 9.95 8.59 16.86
CA LEU A 500 8.78 8.66 15.99
C LEU A 500 8.97 9.82 15.01
N ARG A 501 8.85 9.54 13.72
CA ARG A 501 8.85 10.56 12.67
C ARG A 501 7.47 10.65 12.04
N ARG A 502 6.89 11.85 12.06
CA ARG A 502 5.50 12.10 11.69
C ARG A 502 5.32 13.49 11.10
N LEU A 503 4.18 13.74 10.44
CA LEU A 503 3.74 15.12 10.27
C LEU A 503 3.32 15.69 11.61
N SER A 504 3.41 17.01 11.73
CA SER A 504 2.91 17.73 12.89
C SER A 504 1.41 17.45 13.09
N PRO A 505 0.92 17.49 14.34
CA PRO A 505 -0.49 17.25 14.62
C PRO A 505 -1.42 18.08 13.73
N LEU A 506 -2.58 17.53 13.39
CA LEU A 506 -3.56 18.07 12.43
C LEU A 506 -3.14 18.04 10.95
N GLN A 507 -1.87 17.81 10.59
CA GLN A 507 -1.42 17.83 9.19
C GLN A 507 -1.54 16.49 8.45
N ASP A 508 -1.96 15.42 9.12
CA ASP A 508 -2.00 14.05 8.61
C ASP A 508 -3.42 13.47 8.45
N ASP A 509 -4.50 14.27 8.57
CA ASP A 509 -5.84 13.78 8.22
C ASP A 509 -5.96 13.59 6.70
N VAL A 510 -6.06 12.35 6.24
CA VAL A 510 -6.14 12.02 4.79
C VAL A 510 -7.49 12.34 4.18
N ARG A 511 -8.51 12.63 5.01
CA ARG A 511 -9.86 12.98 4.55
C ARG A 511 -10.05 14.50 4.49
N ALA A 512 -9.20 15.26 5.17
CA ALA A 512 -9.27 16.71 5.20
C ALA A 512 -8.51 17.33 4.02
N GLU A 513 -9.17 18.22 3.29
CA GLU A 513 -8.48 19.20 2.45
C GLU A 513 -8.22 20.46 3.28
N TYR A 514 -7.01 20.59 3.80
CA TYR A 514 -6.53 21.87 4.31
C TYR A 514 -6.19 22.81 3.15
N ALA A 515 -6.94 23.90 3.03
CA ALA A 515 -6.58 24.99 2.13
C ALA A 515 -5.83 26.09 2.92
N PRO A 516 -4.78 26.71 2.35
CA PRO A 516 -4.09 26.39 1.09
C PRO A 516 -2.90 25.42 1.31
N ALA A 517 -2.61 24.58 0.30
CA ALA A 517 -1.68 23.44 0.33
C ALA A 517 -1.92 22.47 1.51
N THR A 518 -2.62 21.36 1.25
CA THR A 518 -2.68 20.28 2.23
C THR A 518 -1.24 19.83 2.51
N ALA A 519 -0.85 19.69 3.78
CA ALA A 519 0.48 19.20 4.12
C ALA A 519 0.77 17.85 3.45
N LEU A 520 -0.27 17.02 3.29
CA LEU A 520 -0.24 15.76 2.55
C LEU A 520 0.10 15.90 1.05
N HIS A 521 -0.07 17.07 0.43
CA HIS A 521 0.37 17.33 -0.94
C HIS A 521 1.82 17.81 -1.02
N SER A 522 2.47 18.05 0.12
CA SER A 522 3.85 18.57 0.20
C SER A 522 4.82 17.61 0.89
N VAL A 523 4.36 16.40 1.22
CA VAL A 523 5.11 15.36 1.92
C VAL A 523 5.29 14.11 1.06
N ALA A 524 6.41 13.43 1.24
CA ALA A 524 6.75 12.20 0.56
C ALA A 524 7.31 11.15 1.53
N GLY A 525 6.87 9.91 1.35
CA GLY A 525 7.51 8.73 1.90
C GLY A 525 8.61 8.22 0.98
N SER A 526 9.66 7.61 1.54
CA SER A 526 10.68 6.93 0.73
C SER A 526 11.33 5.78 1.51
N GLY A 527 11.83 4.78 0.79
CA GLY A 527 12.70 3.74 1.31
C GLY A 527 14.10 3.88 0.72
N LYS A 528 15.14 3.74 1.54
CA LYS A 528 16.54 3.76 1.09
C LYS A 528 17.37 2.68 1.76
N ALA A 529 18.30 2.09 1.02
CA ALA A 529 19.32 1.21 1.58
C ALA A 529 20.40 2.04 2.28
N VAL A 530 20.64 1.78 3.56
CA VAL A 530 21.66 2.43 4.39
C VAL A 530 22.77 1.43 4.67
N ALA A 531 24.00 1.78 4.27
CA ALA A 531 25.16 0.90 4.37
C ALA A 531 25.43 0.47 5.83
N GLY A 532 25.43 -0.83 6.08
CA GLY A 532 25.65 -1.41 7.40
C GLY A 532 24.44 -1.40 8.33
N ARG A 533 23.30 -0.84 7.90
CA ARG A 533 22.04 -0.86 8.65
C ARG A 533 20.93 -1.62 7.92
N GLY A 534 20.87 -1.55 6.60
CA GLY A 534 19.84 -2.20 5.78
C GLY A 534 18.81 -1.22 5.22
N LEU A 535 17.57 -1.65 4.96
CA LEU A 535 16.53 -0.76 4.44
C LEU A 535 15.93 0.12 5.54
N CYS A 536 15.81 1.42 5.25
CA CYS A 536 15.25 2.43 6.12
C CYS A 536 14.15 3.20 5.41
N SER A 537 13.03 3.45 6.07
CA SER A 537 12.01 4.38 5.59
C SER A 537 12.24 5.79 6.13
N GLU A 538 11.74 6.78 5.39
CA GLU A 538 11.83 8.20 5.72
C GLU A 538 10.54 8.92 5.28
N ILE A 539 10.11 9.89 6.07
CA ILE A 539 9.09 10.88 5.67
C ILE A 539 9.78 12.24 5.55
N ARG A 540 9.53 12.98 4.48
CA ARG A 540 10.09 14.34 4.30
C ARG A 540 9.11 15.26 3.60
N ALA A 541 9.13 16.53 3.99
CA ALA A 541 8.55 17.59 3.17
C ALA A 541 9.46 17.83 1.95
N PHE A 542 8.89 17.85 0.75
CA PHE A 542 9.64 18.14 -0.49
C PHE A 542 9.39 19.57 -1.00
N ARG A 543 8.40 20.27 -0.43
CA ARG A 543 8.12 21.71 -0.64
C ARG A 543 7.49 22.30 0.63
N GLY A 544 7.29 23.61 0.66
CA GLY A 544 6.60 24.27 1.78
C GLY A 544 5.17 23.75 1.99
N GLY A 545 4.68 23.87 3.23
CA GLY A 545 3.31 23.51 3.60
C GLY A 545 3.15 22.21 4.41
N ALA A 546 4.24 21.44 4.61
CA ALA A 546 4.26 20.29 5.51
C ALA A 546 5.37 20.42 6.54
N GLU A 547 5.04 20.22 7.81
CA GLU A 547 5.99 20.21 8.91
C GLU A 547 6.18 18.77 9.40
N VAL A 548 7.38 18.24 9.22
CA VAL A 548 7.75 16.87 9.63
C VAL A 548 8.62 16.96 10.86
N GLU A 549 8.16 16.38 11.95
CA GLU A 549 8.86 16.34 13.22
C GLU A 549 9.44 14.96 13.51
N THR A 550 10.46 14.92 14.38
CA THR A 550 11.00 13.68 14.94
C THR A 550 11.04 13.84 16.45
N VAL A 551 10.24 13.04 17.14
CA VAL A 551 10.02 13.13 18.59
C VAL A 551 10.42 11.84 19.27
N ASP A 552 10.61 11.90 20.59
CA ASP A 552 10.81 10.71 21.40
C ASP A 552 9.56 9.83 21.35
N ALA A 553 9.74 8.56 21.01
CA ALA A 553 8.62 7.66 20.85
C ALA A 553 7.92 7.35 22.17
N ARG A 554 8.64 7.29 23.31
CA ARG A 554 8.07 6.93 24.62
C ARG A 554 7.12 8.00 25.14
N GLY A 555 7.47 9.27 24.94
CA GLY A 555 6.64 10.41 25.34
C GLY A 555 5.46 10.71 24.39
N ALA A 556 5.40 10.08 23.22
CA ALA A 556 4.36 10.35 22.23
C ALA A 556 2.97 9.87 22.69
N PHE A 557 1.91 10.55 22.21
CA PHE A 557 0.50 10.21 22.46
C PHE A 557 0.15 10.07 23.94
N GLY A 558 0.63 11.00 24.77
CA GLY A 558 0.38 10.98 26.21
C GLY A 558 1.00 9.79 26.94
N GLY A 559 2.10 9.23 26.42
CA GLY A 559 2.79 8.09 27.01
C GLY A 559 2.24 6.72 26.60
N ALA A 560 1.28 6.66 25.68
CA ALA A 560 0.70 5.39 25.19
C ALA A 560 1.75 4.42 24.59
N MET A 561 2.93 4.94 24.27
CA MET A 561 4.04 4.21 23.64
C MET A 561 5.19 3.89 24.62
N GLU A 562 5.10 4.28 25.90
CA GLU A 562 6.21 4.21 26.87
C GLU A 562 6.78 2.79 27.02
N GLY A 563 5.92 1.77 26.99
CA GLY A 563 6.29 0.35 27.13
C GLY A 563 6.47 -0.42 25.82
N LEU A 564 6.32 0.20 24.64
CA LEU A 564 6.28 -0.51 23.35
C LEU A 564 7.50 -1.41 23.16
N GLU A 565 8.70 -0.90 23.42
CA GLU A 565 9.93 -1.65 23.17
C GLU A 565 10.06 -2.83 24.14
N GLU A 566 9.71 -2.64 25.40
CA GLU A 566 9.74 -3.70 26.41
C GLU A 566 8.72 -4.81 26.10
N GLU A 567 7.52 -4.42 25.67
CA GLU A 567 6.46 -5.32 25.21
C GLU A 567 6.93 -6.14 24.01
N TYR A 568 7.35 -5.46 22.94
CA TYR A 568 7.73 -6.08 21.67
C TYR A 568 8.96 -6.99 21.81
N PHE A 569 9.98 -6.56 22.57
CA PHE A 569 11.19 -7.36 22.78
C PHE A 569 11.06 -8.42 23.88
N GLY A 570 10.04 -8.32 24.74
CA GLY A 570 9.74 -9.25 25.83
C GLY A 570 9.27 -10.62 25.36
N TYR A 571 8.74 -10.73 24.14
CA TYR A 571 8.36 -12.03 23.56
C TYR A 571 9.59 -12.90 23.26
N PRO A 572 9.65 -14.15 23.76
CA PRO A 572 10.74 -15.07 23.47
C PRO A 572 10.63 -15.59 22.03
N GLY A 573 11.78 -15.74 21.34
CA GLY A 573 11.84 -16.37 20.01
C GLY A 573 11.88 -15.41 18.81
N THR A 574 11.18 -15.77 17.74
CA THR A 574 11.06 -14.99 16.49
C THR A 574 10.08 -13.84 16.69
N ARG A 575 10.48 -12.61 16.33
CA ARG A 575 9.69 -11.38 16.54
C ARG A 575 9.01 -10.92 15.25
N PRO A 576 7.81 -10.30 15.32
CA PRO A 576 7.12 -9.73 14.15
C PRO A 576 8.06 -8.82 13.35
N GLY A 577 8.30 -9.14 12.08
CA GLY A 577 9.20 -8.33 11.25
C GLY A 577 10.68 -8.69 11.29
N VAL A 578 11.26 -9.35 12.31
CA VAL A 578 12.72 -9.64 12.32
C VAL A 578 13.03 -10.92 11.54
N TRP A 579 14.06 -10.91 10.69
CA TRP A 579 14.63 -12.10 10.06
C TRP A 579 16.02 -12.25 10.65
N ARG A 580 16.20 -13.19 11.58
CA ARG A 580 17.56 -13.57 11.97
C ARG A 580 18.27 -14.21 10.78
#